data_AF-A0A4C1X726-F1
#
_entry.id   AF-A0A4C1X726-F1
#
_cell.length_a   1.000
_cell.length_b   1.000
_cell.length_c   1.000
_cell.angle_alpha   90.00
_cell.angle_beta   90.00
_cell.angle_gamma   90.00
#
_symmetry.space_group_name_H-M   'P 1'
#
loop_
_entity.id
_entity.type
_entity.pdbx_description
1 polymer ?
#
loop_
_entity_poly.entity_id
_entity_poly.type
_entity_poly.pdbx_seq_one_letter_code
_entity_poly.pdbx_strand_id
1 'polypeptide(L)'
;MPPEPVTEFQTARLFLSQFGYLNIGGDKKGMMPRLVALDSSSEGFERALRRIDACGSRSCVTVHVFCARAGQRRAATIAANTRRLRNLPPAFLRMLSGLGSAVRVRGHPGWTGHVDTSYDAFADYSAPPASMAPAPPVASSTTDQDGSCPYDGKDQILYWSDSTTEVAFVVPSESENVEESVDSMRSEVDGSCLARRDRPAGSCWDVSSESSGAPSYERSISESDRGERTKLTDKVRALSLELDKQTSTLTGSGRRNREYTTKILIVWLEDFEDHLNLPLDELLCYCDTGVAWRRHEVATLCVSAVRGGLARVQCVGAAPLADGALVAPALLPDLLRRAAIDIDRRRRLHTDLHQPPHVRRRHLIQELAQQFRRNLSEPELLESLFRPPL
;
A
#
# COMPACT_ATOMS: atom_id res chain seq x y z
N MET A 1 42.87 -26.36 -6.33
CA MET A 1 43.78 -25.45 -5.61
C MET A 1 42.98 -24.75 -4.52
N PRO A 2 43.53 -24.51 -3.33
CA PRO A 2 42.91 -23.59 -2.38
C PRO A 2 42.85 -22.18 -3.00
N PRO A 3 41.79 -21.40 -2.76
CA PRO A 3 41.68 -20.04 -3.26
C PRO A 3 42.79 -19.17 -2.64
N GLU A 4 43.29 -18.19 -3.42
CA GLU A 4 44.30 -17.26 -2.93
C GLU A 4 43.77 -16.40 -1.77
N PRO A 5 44.61 -16.03 -0.78
CA PRO A 5 44.19 -15.17 0.31
C PRO A 5 43.71 -13.81 -0.20
N VAL A 6 42.42 -13.52 -0.05
CA VAL A 6 41.83 -12.25 -0.48
C VAL A 6 42.06 -11.20 0.61
N THR A 7 42.70 -10.09 0.27
CA THR A 7 42.95 -8.95 1.19
C THR A 7 41.76 -7.98 1.28
N GLU A 8 40.85 -8.04 0.30
CA GLU A 8 39.62 -7.26 0.30
C GLU A 8 38.56 -7.89 1.21
N PHE A 9 38.15 -7.11 2.21
CA PHE A 9 37.13 -7.50 3.16
C PHE A 9 35.73 -7.45 2.52
N GLN A 10 35.16 -8.61 2.21
CA GLN A 10 33.75 -8.69 1.79
C GLN A 10 32.85 -8.90 3.01
N THR A 11 32.09 -7.86 3.36
CA THR A 11 31.07 -7.85 4.43
C THR A 11 30.04 -8.97 4.27
N ALA A 12 29.71 -9.35 3.04
CA ALA A 12 28.76 -10.44 2.76
C ALA A 12 29.22 -11.78 3.36
N ARG A 13 30.52 -12.11 3.30
CA ARG A 13 31.06 -13.36 3.88
C ARG A 13 30.96 -13.37 5.40
N LEU A 14 31.29 -12.24 6.05
CA LEU A 14 31.15 -12.11 7.49
C LEU A 14 29.69 -12.27 7.91
N PHE A 15 28.77 -11.58 7.23
CA PHE A 15 27.34 -11.67 7.48
C PHE A 15 26.85 -13.12 7.33
N LEU A 16 27.11 -13.76 6.20
CA LEU A 16 26.66 -15.15 5.97
C LEU A 16 27.27 -16.13 6.99
N SER A 17 28.51 -15.92 7.43
CA SER A 17 29.14 -16.72 8.49
C SER A 17 28.49 -16.50 9.86
N GLN A 18 28.26 -15.25 10.27
CA GLN A 18 27.68 -14.92 11.57
C GLN A 18 26.25 -15.44 11.72
N PHE A 19 25.49 -15.45 10.63
CA PHE A 19 24.13 -15.98 10.60
C PHE A 19 24.08 -17.50 10.32
N GLY A 20 25.22 -18.18 10.23
CA GLY A 20 25.30 -19.64 10.09
C GLY A 20 24.95 -20.18 8.70
N TYR A 21 24.96 -19.33 7.67
CA TYR A 21 24.69 -19.71 6.28
C TYR A 21 25.91 -20.32 5.57
N LEU A 22 27.14 -20.15 6.11
CA LEU A 22 28.37 -20.73 5.56
C LEU A 22 28.85 -22.00 6.28
N ASN A 23 27.94 -22.73 6.94
CA ASN A 23 28.31 -24.00 7.59
C ASN A 23 28.59 -25.07 6.52
N ILE A 24 29.88 -25.42 6.37
CA ILE A 24 30.42 -26.42 5.43
C ILE A 24 29.91 -27.86 5.72
N GLY A 25 29.12 -28.04 6.79
CA GLY A 25 28.52 -29.30 7.22
C GLY A 25 27.19 -29.62 6.55
N GLY A 26 27.22 -29.84 5.24
CA GLY A 26 26.29 -30.69 4.47
C GLY A 26 24.79 -30.40 4.56
N ASP A 27 24.24 -29.81 3.50
CA ASP A 27 22.81 -29.92 3.23
C ASP A 27 22.39 -31.41 3.22
N LYS A 28 21.44 -31.76 4.08
CA LYS A 28 20.82 -33.09 4.06
C LYS A 28 20.08 -33.23 2.73
N LYS A 29 20.41 -34.26 1.94
CA LYS A 29 19.74 -34.59 0.66
C LYS A 29 18.21 -34.43 0.79
N GLY A 30 17.63 -33.50 0.03
CA GLY A 30 16.19 -33.25 -0.03
C GLY A 30 15.70 -31.96 0.65
N MET A 31 16.55 -31.19 1.34
CA MET A 31 16.18 -29.82 1.76
C MET A 31 16.38 -28.80 0.63
N MET A 32 15.56 -27.74 0.63
CA MET A 32 15.78 -26.60 -0.26
C MET A 32 17.11 -25.92 0.08
N PRO A 33 17.86 -25.43 -0.93
CA PRO A 33 19.14 -24.76 -0.72
C PRO A 33 18.95 -23.52 0.15
N ARG A 34 19.81 -23.33 1.16
CA ARG A 34 19.75 -22.18 2.08
C ARG A 34 20.15 -20.86 1.44
N LEU A 35 20.97 -20.92 0.40
CA LEU A 35 21.44 -19.78 -0.37
C LEU A 35 21.16 -20.01 -1.84
N VAL A 36 20.73 -18.95 -2.52
CA VAL A 36 20.45 -18.94 -3.95
C VAL A 36 21.22 -17.79 -4.57
N ALA A 37 22.17 -18.08 -5.46
CA ALA A 37 22.81 -17.04 -6.27
C ALA A 37 21.81 -16.53 -7.31
N LEU A 38 21.81 -15.21 -7.49
CA LEU A 38 20.97 -14.52 -8.45
C LEU A 38 21.82 -13.94 -9.58
N ASP A 39 21.24 -13.87 -10.77
CA ASP A 39 21.85 -13.27 -11.94
C ASP A 39 21.41 -11.81 -12.08
N SER A 40 22.25 -10.90 -11.59
CA SER A 40 22.03 -9.46 -11.70
C SER A 40 22.11 -8.93 -13.13
N SER A 41 22.73 -9.68 -14.05
CA SER A 41 22.90 -9.28 -15.46
C SER A 41 21.67 -9.57 -16.32
N SER A 42 20.72 -10.35 -15.80
CA SER A 42 19.50 -10.75 -16.52
C SER A 42 18.54 -9.57 -16.69
N GLU A 43 17.91 -9.49 -17.86
CA GLU A 43 16.98 -8.41 -18.19
C GLU A 43 15.81 -8.36 -17.18
N GLY A 44 15.55 -7.17 -16.64
CA GLY A 44 14.45 -6.95 -15.70
C GLY A 44 14.75 -7.27 -14.23
N PHE A 45 15.96 -7.74 -13.88
CA PHE A 45 16.37 -7.97 -12.49
C PHE A 45 16.19 -6.71 -11.62
N GLU A 46 16.69 -5.56 -12.09
CA GLU A 46 16.57 -4.29 -11.38
C GLU A 46 15.09 -3.92 -11.12
N ARG A 47 14.22 -4.10 -12.11
CA ARG A 47 12.78 -3.84 -11.97
C ARG A 47 12.15 -4.78 -10.94
N ALA A 48 12.53 -6.06 -10.94
CA ALA A 48 12.05 -7.02 -9.95
C ALA A 48 12.53 -6.67 -8.53
N LEU A 49 13.76 -6.17 -8.40
CA LEU A 49 14.29 -5.70 -7.11
C LEU A 49 13.54 -4.45 -6.63
N ARG A 50 13.33 -3.46 -7.52
CA ARG A 50 12.52 -2.28 -7.23
C ARG A 50 11.09 -2.62 -6.79
N ARG A 51 10.48 -3.68 -7.34
CA ARG A 51 9.17 -4.19 -6.86
C ARG A 51 9.22 -4.64 -5.41
N ILE A 52 10.28 -5.31 -4.98
CA ILE A 52 10.46 -5.75 -3.59
C ILE A 52 10.65 -4.54 -2.67
N ASP A 53 11.44 -3.56 -3.10
CA ASP A 53 11.70 -2.33 -2.34
C ASP A 53 10.44 -1.47 -2.21
N ALA A 54 9.64 -1.40 -3.28
CA ALA A 54 8.35 -0.73 -3.29
C ALA A 54 7.26 -1.47 -2.49
N CYS A 55 7.52 -2.68 -1.98
CA CYS A 55 6.63 -3.33 -1.03
C CYS A 55 6.91 -2.72 0.35
N GLY A 56 6.03 -1.85 0.85
CA GLY A 56 6.16 -1.27 2.20
C GLY A 56 6.30 -2.32 3.32
N SER A 57 6.77 -1.90 4.49
CA SER A 57 6.78 -2.74 5.71
C SER A 57 5.47 -2.65 6.50
N ARG A 58 4.67 -1.62 6.23
CA ARG A 58 3.44 -1.27 6.93
C ARG A 58 2.23 -1.36 6.00
N SER A 59 1.05 -1.43 6.59
CA SER A 59 -0.20 -1.29 5.85
C SER A 59 -0.38 0.17 5.44
N CYS A 60 -0.53 0.44 4.14
CA CYS A 60 -0.75 1.80 3.65
C CYS A 60 -2.23 2.12 3.44
N VAL A 61 -2.66 3.34 3.76
CA VAL A 61 -4.03 3.84 3.55
C VAL A 61 -3.95 5.17 2.80
N THR A 62 -4.78 5.35 1.78
CA THR A 62 -4.96 6.66 1.11
C THR A 62 -6.32 7.23 1.47
N VAL A 63 -6.34 8.50 1.88
CA VAL A 63 -7.57 9.23 2.21
C VAL A 63 -7.63 10.49 1.35
N HIS A 64 -8.71 10.67 0.62
CA HIS A 64 -8.93 11.86 -0.21
C HIS A 64 -9.79 12.86 0.53
N VAL A 65 -9.34 14.11 0.60
CA VAL A 65 -9.99 15.16 1.39
C VAL A 65 -10.59 16.21 0.45
N PHE A 66 -11.89 16.43 0.60
CA PHE A 66 -12.65 17.41 -0.18
C PHE A 66 -13.33 18.42 0.74
N CYS A 67 -13.63 19.60 0.19
CA CYS A 67 -14.48 20.60 0.82
C CYS A 67 -15.60 20.96 -0.15
N ALA A 68 -16.85 20.72 0.22
CA ALA A 68 -18.02 21.09 -0.55
C ALA A 68 -18.71 22.30 0.09
N ARG A 69 -19.03 23.29 -0.75
CA ARG A 69 -19.83 24.46 -0.38
C ARG A 69 -21.31 24.10 -0.40
N ALA A 70 -22.12 24.88 0.31
CA ALA A 70 -23.56 24.64 0.41
C ALA A 70 -24.22 24.52 -0.97
N GLY A 71 -24.94 23.43 -1.19
CA GLY A 71 -25.69 23.13 -2.42
C GLY A 71 -24.85 22.70 -3.62
N GLN A 72 -23.54 22.47 -3.47
CA GLN A 72 -22.72 21.95 -4.57
C GLN A 72 -23.03 20.48 -4.85
N ARG A 73 -23.27 20.16 -6.13
CA ARG A 73 -23.67 18.81 -6.58
C ARG A 73 -22.82 18.25 -7.72
N ARG A 74 -21.77 18.97 -8.15
CA ARG A 74 -20.87 18.54 -9.24
C ARG A 74 -19.46 18.33 -8.71
N ALA A 75 -18.84 17.18 -9.00
CA ALA A 75 -17.52 16.86 -8.46
C ALA A 75 -16.45 17.87 -8.89
N ALA A 76 -16.45 18.29 -10.16
CA ALA A 76 -15.55 19.31 -10.67
C ALA A 76 -15.58 20.62 -9.85
N THR A 77 -16.76 21.06 -9.42
CA THR A 77 -16.90 22.28 -8.61
C THR A 77 -16.44 22.10 -7.16
N ILE A 78 -16.58 20.88 -6.62
CA ILE A 78 -16.13 20.52 -5.27
C ILE A 78 -14.60 20.42 -5.26
N ALA A 79 -14.00 19.70 -6.21
CA ALA A 79 -12.55 19.57 -6.36
C ALA A 79 -11.88 20.94 -6.59
N ALA A 80 -12.51 21.83 -7.34
CA ALA A 80 -11.96 23.17 -7.58
C ALA A 80 -11.89 24.07 -6.33
N ASN A 81 -12.62 23.77 -5.25
CA ASN A 81 -12.63 24.62 -4.05
C ASN A 81 -11.24 24.67 -3.37
N THR A 82 -10.47 23.58 -3.44
CA THR A 82 -9.15 23.45 -2.79
C THR A 82 -8.04 24.20 -3.53
N ARG A 83 -8.32 24.72 -4.74
CA ARG A 83 -7.41 25.58 -5.51
C ARG A 83 -7.13 26.93 -4.87
N ARG A 84 -7.96 27.36 -3.90
CA ARG A 84 -7.78 28.62 -3.18
C ARG A 84 -8.04 28.43 -1.69
N LEU A 85 -7.00 28.08 -0.93
CA LEU A 85 -7.05 27.86 0.52
C LEU A 85 -7.67 29.04 1.29
N ARG A 86 -7.39 30.27 0.85
CA ARG A 86 -7.97 31.52 1.42
C ARG A 86 -9.49 31.57 1.43
N ASN A 87 -10.14 30.83 0.53
CA ASN A 87 -11.59 30.82 0.37
C ASN A 87 -12.26 29.63 1.08
N LEU A 88 -11.49 28.82 1.82
CA LEU A 88 -11.99 27.66 2.55
C LEU A 88 -12.33 28.03 4.00
N PRO A 89 -13.27 27.31 4.63
CA PRO A 89 -13.61 27.53 6.03
C PRO A 89 -12.38 27.40 6.94
N PRO A 90 -12.14 28.32 7.91
CA PRO A 90 -11.03 28.21 8.85
C PRO A 90 -11.04 26.91 9.66
N ALA A 91 -12.23 26.37 9.93
CA ALA A 91 -12.39 25.09 10.61
C ALA A 91 -11.91 23.91 9.75
N PHE A 92 -12.12 23.95 8.43
CA PHE A 92 -11.57 22.99 7.48
C PHE A 92 -10.04 23.05 7.47
N LEU A 93 -9.46 24.25 7.38
CA LEU A 93 -8.00 24.41 7.37
C LEU A 93 -7.34 23.89 8.65
N ARG A 94 -7.96 24.16 9.82
CA ARG A 94 -7.51 23.60 11.11
C ARG A 94 -7.55 22.08 11.12
N MET A 95 -8.68 21.49 10.67
CA MET A 95 -8.79 20.04 10.54
C MET A 95 -7.69 19.49 9.64
N LEU A 96 -7.53 20.05 8.43
CA LEU A 96 -6.55 19.63 7.45
C LEU A 96 -5.13 19.67 8.02
N SER A 97 -4.75 20.76 8.69
CA SER A 97 -3.43 20.91 9.33
C SER A 97 -3.16 19.89 10.45
N GLY A 98 -4.20 19.32 11.05
CA GLY A 98 -4.07 18.31 12.10
C GLY A 98 -4.01 16.87 11.59
N LEU A 99 -4.33 16.60 10.31
CA LEU A 99 -4.39 15.24 9.76
C LEU A 99 -3.02 14.58 9.64
N GLY A 100 -1.95 15.35 9.45
CA GLY A 100 -0.60 14.82 9.32
C GLY A 100 0.44 15.92 9.14
N SER A 101 1.67 15.49 8.86
CA SER A 101 2.79 16.38 8.54
C SER A 101 2.91 16.55 7.03
N ALA A 102 3.11 17.78 6.56
CA ALA A 102 3.39 18.04 5.15
C ALA A 102 4.73 17.39 4.75
N VAL A 103 4.73 16.60 3.68
CA VAL A 103 5.94 15.99 3.10
C VAL A 103 5.91 16.14 1.58
N ARG A 104 7.09 16.22 0.96
CA ARG A 104 7.25 16.17 -0.49
C ARG A 104 7.03 14.74 -0.96
N VAL A 105 6.40 14.55 -2.11
CA VAL A 105 6.18 13.22 -2.70
C VAL A 105 7.49 12.65 -3.23
N ARG A 106 8.23 13.44 -4.01
CA ARG A 106 9.54 13.05 -4.55
C ARG A 106 10.55 12.78 -3.43
N GLY A 107 11.20 11.61 -3.47
CA GLY A 107 12.20 11.21 -2.48
C GLY A 107 11.62 10.80 -1.12
N HIS A 108 10.30 10.63 -1.00
CA HIS A 108 9.69 10.16 0.24
C HIS A 108 9.80 8.63 0.39
N PRO A 109 10.37 8.12 1.49
CA PRO A 109 10.56 6.69 1.68
C PRO A 109 9.29 5.93 2.07
N GLY A 110 8.17 6.62 2.31
CA GLY A 110 6.90 6.03 2.74
C GLY A 110 5.82 6.03 1.65
N TRP A 111 4.60 5.69 2.06
CA TRP A 111 3.42 5.76 1.20
C TRP A 111 3.02 7.21 0.90
N THR A 112 2.97 7.58 -0.39
CA THR A 112 2.63 8.92 -0.87
C THR A 112 1.21 9.04 -1.43
N GLY A 113 0.40 7.98 -1.35
CA GLY A 113 -0.98 7.97 -1.81
C GLY A 113 -1.18 7.26 -3.16
N HIS A 114 -0.11 7.04 -3.92
CA HIS A 114 -0.13 6.40 -5.22
C HIS A 114 1.01 5.38 -5.38
N VAL A 115 0.76 4.24 -6.02
CA VAL A 115 1.75 3.15 -6.14
C VAL A 115 3.01 3.55 -6.89
N ASP A 116 2.89 4.41 -7.90
CA ASP A 116 4.03 4.80 -8.76
C ASP A 116 4.94 5.86 -8.12
N THR A 117 4.48 6.56 -7.09
CA THR A 117 5.22 7.64 -6.43
C THR A 117 5.58 7.32 -4.99
N SER A 118 5.24 6.12 -4.49
CA SER A 118 5.47 5.70 -3.11
C SER A 118 6.76 4.91 -2.96
N TYR A 119 7.33 4.96 -1.75
CA TYR A 119 8.56 4.23 -1.40
C TYR A 119 9.75 4.60 -2.29
N ASP A 120 9.74 5.82 -2.85
CA ASP A 120 10.83 6.38 -3.63
C ASP A 120 11.88 6.96 -2.67
N ALA A 121 12.73 6.09 -2.12
CA ALA A 121 13.81 6.49 -1.22
C ALA A 121 15.04 7.02 -1.96
N PHE A 122 14.98 7.23 -3.29
CA PHE A 122 16.08 7.87 -4.00
C PHE A 122 16.19 9.32 -3.56
N ALA A 123 17.13 9.56 -2.65
CA ALA A 123 17.70 10.88 -2.52
C ALA A 123 18.32 11.21 -3.88
N ASP A 124 17.77 12.21 -4.58
CA ASP A 124 18.51 12.88 -5.64
C ASP A 124 19.88 13.24 -5.02
N TYR A 125 20.96 12.55 -5.39
CA TYR A 125 22.30 12.85 -4.89
C TYR A 125 22.75 14.28 -5.25
N SER A 126 22.02 14.92 -6.18
CA SER A 126 22.14 16.33 -6.56
C SER A 126 21.31 17.29 -5.70
N ALA A 127 20.34 16.80 -4.92
CA ALA A 127 19.56 17.61 -4.00
C ALA A 127 20.21 17.61 -2.61
N PRO A 128 20.12 18.72 -1.86
CA PRO A 128 20.61 18.75 -0.48
C PRO A 128 19.91 17.66 0.34
N PRO A 129 20.64 16.98 1.26
CA PRO A 129 20.05 15.95 2.12
C PRO A 129 18.79 16.46 2.81
N ALA A 130 17.79 15.60 3.03
CA ALA A 130 16.49 16.02 3.57
C ALA A 130 16.57 16.80 4.90
N SER A 131 17.67 16.65 5.66
CA SER A 131 17.97 17.43 6.88
C SER A 131 18.41 18.87 6.63
N MET A 132 18.87 19.20 5.41
CA MET A 132 19.29 20.53 4.96
C MET A 132 18.34 21.15 3.95
N ALA A 133 17.42 20.38 3.36
CA ALA A 133 16.35 20.91 2.54
C ALA A 133 15.39 21.73 3.42
N PRO A 134 14.94 22.93 2.99
CA PRO A 134 13.94 23.68 3.74
C PRO A 134 12.69 22.82 3.93
N ALA A 135 12.07 22.92 5.12
CA ALA A 135 10.80 22.26 5.39
C ALA A 135 9.80 22.59 4.27
N PRO A 136 9.01 21.62 3.79
CA PRO A 136 8.02 21.90 2.76
C PRO A 136 7.08 23.01 3.25
N PRO A 137 6.71 23.96 2.37
CA PRO A 137 5.81 25.04 2.75
C PRO A 137 4.48 24.45 3.20
N VAL A 138 4.10 24.74 4.44
CA VAL A 138 2.82 24.33 5.00
C VAL A 138 1.75 25.29 4.46
N ALA A 139 0.56 24.77 4.16
CA ALA A 139 -0.60 25.55 3.71
C ALA A 139 -0.95 26.78 4.60
N SER A 140 -0.43 26.86 5.82
CA SER A 140 -0.60 27.97 6.76
C SER A 140 0.47 29.06 6.67
N SER A 141 1.58 28.84 5.96
CA SER A 141 2.81 29.65 6.10
C SER A 141 3.31 30.35 4.84
N THR A 142 2.64 30.29 3.68
CA THR A 142 3.17 30.91 2.45
C THR A 142 2.36 32.08 1.90
N THR A 143 3.10 33.18 1.77
CA THR A 143 2.94 34.40 0.98
C THR A 143 2.84 34.19 -0.54
N ASP A 144 2.50 32.99 -1.03
CA ASP A 144 2.42 32.73 -2.46
C ASP A 144 1.11 33.28 -3.03
N GLN A 145 1.24 34.16 -4.02
CA GLN A 145 0.13 34.88 -4.64
C GLN A 145 -0.94 33.97 -5.30
N ASP A 146 -0.64 32.67 -5.49
CA ASP A 146 -1.54 31.70 -6.11
C ASP A 146 -2.45 30.92 -5.15
N GLY A 147 -2.13 30.82 -3.86
CA GLY A 147 -3.04 30.32 -2.82
C GLY A 147 -3.63 28.91 -3.01
N SER A 148 -3.05 28.06 -3.86
CA SER A 148 -3.50 26.68 -4.10
C SER A 148 -3.06 25.73 -3.00
N CYS A 149 -3.87 24.69 -2.73
CA CYS A 149 -3.50 23.63 -1.79
C CYS A 149 -2.36 22.79 -2.39
N PRO A 150 -1.18 22.70 -1.73
CA PRO A 150 -0.03 21.96 -2.27
C PRO A 150 -0.17 20.44 -2.09
N TYR A 151 -1.17 19.96 -1.36
CA TYR A 151 -1.33 18.56 -0.98
C TYR A 151 -2.02 17.72 -2.06
N ASP A 152 -1.69 17.92 -3.33
CA ASP A 152 -2.38 17.32 -4.48
C ASP A 152 -1.97 15.88 -4.79
N GLY A 153 -0.96 15.34 -4.10
CA GLY A 153 -0.41 14.02 -4.38
C GLY A 153 0.65 13.97 -5.49
N LYS A 154 0.93 15.12 -6.14
CA LYS A 154 2.02 15.26 -7.11
C LYS A 154 3.25 15.89 -6.45
N ASP A 155 3.07 17.02 -5.77
CA ASP A 155 4.18 17.76 -5.13
C ASP A 155 4.29 17.43 -3.64
N GLN A 156 3.17 17.55 -2.91
CA GLN A 156 3.12 17.28 -1.49
C GLN A 156 1.89 16.45 -1.11
N ILE A 157 1.99 15.84 0.07
CA ILE A 157 0.86 15.23 0.78
C ILE A 157 0.94 15.56 2.26
N LEU A 158 -0.15 15.32 2.97
CA LEU A 158 -0.11 15.22 4.43
C LEU A 158 0.08 13.74 4.80
N TYR A 159 1.17 13.46 5.51
CA TYR A 159 1.59 12.12 5.86
C TYR A 159 1.48 11.88 7.38
N TRP A 160 1.02 10.68 7.74
CA TRP A 160 1.02 10.21 9.12
C TRP A 160 1.40 8.73 9.16
N SER A 161 2.06 8.29 10.23
CA SER A 161 2.33 6.86 10.42
C SER A 161 2.45 6.48 11.88
N ASP A 162 2.13 5.22 12.17
CA ASP A 162 2.47 4.54 13.42
C ASP A 162 3.40 3.33 13.15
N SER A 163 3.55 2.43 14.12
CA SER A 163 4.39 1.24 13.99
C SER A 163 3.91 0.23 12.95
N THR A 164 2.65 0.30 12.52
CA THR A 164 1.97 -0.71 11.70
C THR A 164 1.35 -0.17 10.42
N THR A 165 1.03 1.13 10.40
CA THR A 165 0.18 1.75 9.38
C THR A 165 0.77 3.08 8.93
N GLU A 166 0.66 3.35 7.64
CA GLU A 166 1.01 4.62 6.99
C GLU A 166 -0.25 5.19 6.35
N VAL A 167 -0.47 6.49 6.47
CA VAL A 167 -1.63 7.17 5.92
C VAL A 167 -1.19 8.38 5.12
N ALA A 168 -1.58 8.41 3.85
CA ALA A 168 -1.42 9.56 2.97
C ALA A 168 -2.78 10.26 2.81
N PHE A 169 -2.84 11.53 3.17
CA PHE A 169 -3.98 12.40 2.91
C PHE A 169 -3.68 13.25 1.67
N VAL A 170 -4.50 13.05 0.63
CA VAL A 170 -4.41 13.74 -0.65
C VAL A 170 -5.60 14.69 -0.75
N VAL A 171 -5.37 15.90 -1.25
CA VAL A 171 -6.37 16.95 -1.45
C VAL A 171 -6.46 17.23 -2.96
N PRO A 172 -7.32 16.52 -3.69
CA PRO A 172 -7.42 16.70 -5.13
C PRO A 172 -7.90 18.11 -5.49
N SER A 173 -7.29 18.69 -6.52
CA SER A 173 -7.58 20.06 -6.99
C SER A 173 -7.82 20.14 -8.50
N GLU A 174 -7.22 19.23 -9.27
CA GLU A 174 -7.37 19.08 -10.71
C GLU A 174 -7.37 17.59 -11.11
N SER A 175 -7.95 17.27 -12.26
CA SER A 175 -7.90 15.95 -12.87
C SER A 175 -7.52 16.12 -14.34
N GLU A 176 -6.34 15.66 -14.71
CA GLU A 176 -5.97 15.50 -16.12
C GLU A 176 -6.55 14.15 -16.59
N ASN A 177 -7.57 14.21 -17.45
CA ASN A 177 -8.24 13.07 -18.12
C ASN A 177 -9.05 12.11 -17.21
N VAL A 178 -10.31 12.50 -16.96
CA VAL A 178 -11.27 11.88 -16.02
C VAL A 178 -11.98 10.62 -16.54
N GLU A 179 -12.18 10.48 -17.85
CA GLU A 179 -13.14 9.50 -18.36
C GLU A 179 -12.52 8.13 -18.72
N GLU A 180 -11.27 8.09 -19.20
CA GLU A 180 -10.65 6.82 -19.63
C GLU A 180 -9.93 6.06 -18.49
N SER A 181 -9.45 6.76 -17.46
CA SER A 181 -8.61 6.18 -16.40
C SER A 181 -9.44 5.42 -15.35
N VAL A 182 -10.64 5.92 -15.02
CA VAL A 182 -11.47 5.42 -13.92
C VAL A 182 -12.15 4.10 -14.27
N ASP A 183 -12.67 3.96 -15.49
CA ASP A 183 -13.29 2.71 -15.96
C ASP A 183 -12.30 1.55 -16.04
N SER A 184 -11.01 1.83 -16.25
CA SER A 184 -9.95 0.81 -16.25
C SER A 184 -9.63 0.29 -14.84
N MET A 185 -9.85 1.12 -13.81
CA MET A 185 -9.51 0.82 -12.41
C MET A 185 -10.68 0.36 -11.56
N ARG A 186 -11.89 0.77 -11.96
CA ARG A 186 -13.14 0.39 -11.33
C ARG A 186 -13.52 -1.02 -11.78
N SER A 187 -13.60 -1.95 -10.83
CA SER A 187 -14.19 -3.26 -11.11
C SER A 187 -15.66 -3.26 -10.71
N GLU A 188 -16.56 -3.35 -11.69
CA GLU A 188 -18.01 -3.50 -11.45
C GLU A 188 -18.42 -4.95 -11.14
N VAL A 189 -17.57 -5.92 -11.49
CA VAL A 189 -17.82 -7.35 -11.30
C VAL A 189 -17.01 -7.91 -10.13
N ASP A 190 -17.64 -8.80 -9.35
CA ASP A 190 -16.98 -9.58 -8.31
C ASP A 190 -16.00 -10.63 -8.85
N GLY A 191 -15.95 -10.84 -10.18
CA GLY A 191 -15.03 -11.75 -10.85
C GLY A 191 -14.61 -11.30 -12.26
N SER A 192 -13.30 -11.51 -12.55
CA SER A 192 -12.61 -11.36 -13.83
C SER A 192 -12.73 -10.00 -14.54
N CYS A 193 -11.95 -9.03 -14.09
CA CYS A 193 -11.74 -7.77 -14.82
C CYS A 193 -10.83 -8.02 -16.05
N LEU A 194 -11.30 -7.66 -17.24
CA LEU A 194 -10.49 -7.56 -18.45
C LEU A 194 -9.96 -6.12 -18.58
N ALA A 195 -8.93 -5.74 -17.83
CA ALA A 195 -8.27 -4.45 -18.01
C ALA A 195 -7.15 -4.55 -19.08
N ARG A 196 -7.03 -3.52 -19.94
CA ARG A 196 -5.99 -3.39 -20.98
C ARG A 196 -4.57 -3.32 -20.38
N ARG A 197 -3.60 -3.79 -21.17
CA ARG A 197 -2.19 -4.07 -20.84
C ARG A 197 -1.26 -2.85 -20.72
N ASP A 198 -1.76 -1.62 -20.73
CA ASP A 198 -0.89 -0.44 -20.90
C ASP A 198 -0.45 0.22 -19.56
N ARG A 199 -0.39 -0.54 -18.46
CA ARG A 199 0.22 -0.07 -17.21
C ARG A 199 1.72 -0.34 -17.22
N PRO A 200 2.56 0.51 -16.60
CA PRO A 200 3.97 0.19 -16.42
C PRO A 200 4.07 -1.11 -15.61
N ALA A 201 4.47 -2.19 -16.29
CA ALA A 201 4.74 -3.47 -15.66
C ALA A 201 5.74 -3.25 -14.52
N GLY A 202 5.39 -3.65 -13.30
CA GLY A 202 6.31 -3.55 -12.16
C GLY A 202 5.78 -2.93 -10.87
N SER A 203 4.47 -2.85 -10.65
CA SER A 203 3.95 -2.53 -9.31
C SER A 203 4.02 -3.77 -8.41
N CYS A 204 4.34 -3.59 -7.12
CA CYS A 204 4.24 -4.64 -6.11
C CYS A 204 2.79 -5.05 -5.81
N TRP A 205 1.82 -4.26 -6.30
CA TRP A 205 0.37 -4.51 -6.21
C TRP A 205 -0.16 -5.25 -7.44
N ASP A 206 0.65 -5.42 -8.48
CA ASP A 206 0.33 -6.27 -9.61
C ASP A 206 0.93 -7.65 -9.39
N VAL A 207 0.11 -8.55 -8.83
CA VAL A 207 0.43 -9.97 -8.61
C VAL A 207 -0.06 -10.82 -9.79
N SER A 208 -0.49 -10.19 -10.88
CA SER A 208 -0.89 -10.87 -12.12
C SER A 208 0.37 -11.46 -12.75
N SER A 209 0.71 -12.68 -12.37
CA SER A 209 1.87 -13.37 -12.90
C SER A 209 1.68 -13.62 -14.40
N GLU A 210 2.53 -13.00 -15.23
CA GLU A 210 2.74 -13.44 -16.63
C GLU A 210 3.55 -14.76 -16.70
N SER A 211 3.88 -15.36 -15.55
CA SER A 211 4.51 -16.69 -15.49
C SER A 211 3.49 -17.78 -15.79
N SER A 212 3.36 -18.14 -17.07
CA SER A 212 2.75 -19.38 -17.53
C SER A 212 3.60 -20.60 -17.10
N GLY A 213 3.69 -20.88 -15.79
CA GLY A 213 4.40 -22.07 -15.32
C GLY A 213 4.67 -22.23 -13.82
N ALA A 214 4.43 -21.24 -12.96
CA ALA A 214 4.69 -21.41 -11.53
C ALA A 214 3.54 -22.17 -10.83
N PRO A 215 3.82 -23.24 -10.06
CA PRO A 215 2.79 -23.92 -9.28
C PRO A 215 2.24 -22.97 -8.21
N SER A 216 0.94 -22.74 -8.26
CA SER A 216 0.17 -22.07 -7.20
C SER A 216 0.37 -22.84 -5.90
N TYR A 217 1.19 -22.32 -4.97
CA TYR A 217 1.32 -22.91 -3.65
C TYR A 217 0.09 -22.51 -2.82
N GLU A 218 -0.58 -23.50 -2.24
CA GLU A 218 -1.65 -23.30 -1.28
C GLU A 218 -1.12 -22.59 -0.03
N ARG A 219 -2.00 -21.79 0.59
CA ARG A 219 -1.74 -21.04 1.82
C ARG A 219 -1.22 -21.99 2.91
N SER A 220 0.06 -21.91 3.22
CA SER A 220 0.59 -22.54 4.43
C SER A 220 0.52 -21.53 5.57
N ILE A 221 -0.51 -21.68 6.41
CA ILE A 221 -0.58 -21.10 7.74
C ILE A 221 0.45 -21.88 8.58
N SER A 222 1.38 -21.17 9.22
CA SER A 222 2.41 -21.79 10.05
C SER A 222 1.81 -22.18 11.41
N GLU A 223 1.95 -23.43 11.83
CA GLU A 223 1.86 -23.81 13.23
C GLU A 223 3.25 -24.15 13.78
N SER A 224 3.47 -23.71 15.01
CA SER A 224 4.70 -23.75 15.78
C SER A 224 4.94 -25.10 16.45
N ASP A 225 6.18 -25.60 16.29
CA ASP A 225 7.04 -26.37 17.20
C ASP A 225 6.45 -27.10 18.42
N ARG A 226 6.61 -28.43 18.49
CA ARG A 226 7.30 -29.17 19.58
C ARG A 226 7.37 -30.68 19.32
N GLY A 227 8.49 -31.29 19.67
CA GLY A 227 8.84 -32.68 19.38
C GLY A 227 8.28 -33.77 20.31
N GLU A 228 8.40 -34.98 19.77
CA GLU A 228 8.54 -36.33 20.35
C GLU A 228 7.37 -37.08 21.05
N ARG A 229 7.06 -38.26 20.45
CA ARG A 229 6.53 -39.55 20.99
C ARG A 229 5.21 -39.48 21.79
N THR A 230 4.13 -40.22 21.48
CA THR A 230 3.96 -41.68 21.38
C THR A 230 2.57 -42.00 20.79
N LYS A 231 2.36 -43.22 20.27
CA LYS A 231 1.05 -43.77 19.86
C LYS A 231 0.06 -43.79 21.05
N LEU A 232 -1.23 -43.53 20.81
CA LEU A 232 -2.38 -44.25 21.39
C LEU A 232 -3.70 -43.74 20.78
N THR A 233 -4.58 -44.70 20.47
CA THR A 233 -5.98 -44.55 20.07
C THR A 233 -6.83 -44.05 21.23
N ASP A 234 -7.72 -43.07 21.03
CA ASP A 234 -9.17 -43.29 21.13
C ASP A 234 -9.99 -42.00 20.95
N LYS A 235 -11.24 -42.22 20.53
CA LYS A 235 -12.25 -41.26 20.09
C LYS A 235 -12.67 -40.26 21.19
N VAL A 236 -12.68 -38.97 20.85
CA VAL A 236 -13.70 -38.01 21.34
C VAL A 236 -14.12 -37.11 20.18
N ARG A 237 -15.41 -37.21 19.83
CA ARG A 237 -16.12 -36.29 18.92
C ARG A 237 -16.16 -34.89 19.54
N ALA A 238 -15.81 -33.87 18.76
CA ALA A 238 -16.52 -32.59 18.72
C ALA A 238 -16.04 -31.73 17.55
N LEU A 239 -16.93 -31.49 16.58
CA LEU A 239 -16.97 -30.34 15.66
C LEU A 239 -15.82 -30.21 14.63
N SER A 240 -15.74 -31.15 13.70
CA SER A 240 -15.10 -30.91 12.39
C SER A 240 -16.20 -30.64 11.36
N LEU A 241 -16.22 -29.44 10.79
CA LEU A 241 -17.01 -29.12 9.60
C LEU A 241 -16.29 -29.77 8.41
N GLU A 242 -16.75 -30.96 8.01
CA GLU A 242 -16.42 -31.55 6.72
C GLU A 242 -17.00 -30.66 5.61
N LEU A 243 -16.14 -29.89 4.94
CA LEU A 243 -16.47 -29.25 3.68
C LEU A 243 -15.57 -29.78 2.57
N ASP A 244 -15.73 -31.07 2.27
CA ASP A 244 -15.14 -31.68 1.08
C ASP A 244 -16.19 -32.49 0.33
N LYS A 245 -16.80 -31.82 -0.66
CA LYS A 245 -17.26 -32.39 -1.94
C LYS A 245 -17.83 -31.24 -2.79
N GLN A 246 -16.95 -30.40 -3.31
CA GLN A 246 -17.24 -29.71 -4.57
C GLN A 246 -16.14 -30.06 -5.56
N THR A 247 -16.58 -30.72 -6.62
CA THR A 247 -15.84 -31.11 -7.82
C THR A 247 -14.99 -29.96 -8.34
N SER A 248 -13.67 -30.09 -8.18
CA SER A 248 -12.66 -29.19 -8.74
C SER A 248 -12.52 -29.39 -10.25
N THR A 249 -13.44 -28.80 -11.00
CA THR A 249 -13.28 -28.56 -12.44
C THR A 249 -13.21 -27.06 -12.71
N LEU A 250 -12.16 -26.40 -12.22
CA LEU A 250 -11.82 -25.04 -12.65
C LEU A 250 -10.30 -24.89 -12.79
N THR A 251 -9.81 -25.31 -13.95
CA THR A 251 -8.57 -24.78 -14.53
C THR A 251 -8.75 -23.27 -14.73
N GLY A 252 -8.09 -22.46 -13.90
CA GLY A 252 -8.24 -20.99 -13.92
C GLY A 252 -7.04 -20.27 -13.31
N SER A 253 -5.88 -20.48 -13.93
CA SER A 253 -4.57 -19.91 -13.61
C SER A 253 -4.55 -18.36 -13.63
N GLY A 254 -3.90 -17.75 -12.63
CA GLY A 254 -3.25 -16.42 -12.69
C GLY A 254 -4.10 -15.14 -12.54
N ARG A 255 -5.43 -15.17 -12.73
CA ARG A 255 -6.23 -13.92 -12.86
C ARG A 255 -7.11 -13.53 -11.68
N ARG A 256 -7.09 -14.30 -10.58
CA ARG A 256 -8.04 -14.11 -9.45
C ARG A 256 -7.48 -13.36 -8.24
N ASN A 257 -6.22 -12.92 -8.28
CA ASN A 257 -5.54 -12.37 -7.11
C ASN A 257 -5.14 -10.90 -7.30
N ARG A 258 -6.11 -10.08 -7.75
CA ARG A 258 -5.92 -8.63 -7.81
C ARG A 258 -6.40 -8.05 -6.49
N GLU A 259 -5.48 -7.46 -5.74
CA GLU A 259 -5.81 -6.75 -4.51
C GLU A 259 -6.58 -5.48 -4.86
N TYR A 260 -7.70 -5.26 -4.19
CA TYR A 260 -8.49 -4.04 -4.31
C TYR A 260 -8.19 -3.13 -3.13
N THR A 261 -8.12 -1.82 -3.40
CA THR A 261 -7.95 -0.81 -2.37
C THR A 261 -9.30 -0.23 -1.95
N THR A 262 -9.45 0.03 -0.66
CA THR A 262 -10.61 0.76 -0.14
C THR A 262 -10.45 2.24 -0.46
N LYS A 263 -11.45 2.86 -1.10
CA LYS A 263 -11.46 4.30 -1.34
C LYS A 263 -12.10 5.01 -0.15
N ILE A 264 -11.31 5.78 0.58
CA ILE A 264 -11.77 6.55 1.74
C ILE A 264 -11.75 8.03 1.40
N LEU A 265 -12.89 8.69 1.59
CA LEU A 265 -13.06 10.12 1.37
C LEU A 265 -13.41 10.80 2.70
N ILE A 266 -12.76 11.91 3.01
CA ILE A 266 -13.22 12.87 4.02
C ILE A 266 -13.82 14.05 3.27
N VAL A 267 -15.11 14.34 3.50
CA VAL A 267 -15.81 15.44 2.84
C VAL A 267 -16.25 16.43 3.90
N TRP A 268 -15.62 17.61 3.90
CA TRP A 268 -16.09 18.74 4.68
C TRP A 268 -17.26 19.41 3.97
N LEU A 269 -18.38 19.55 4.68
CA LEU A 269 -19.62 20.10 4.20
C LEU A 269 -19.90 21.42 4.91
N GLU A 270 -20.22 22.47 4.15
CA GLU A 270 -20.76 23.71 4.72
C GLU A 270 -22.22 23.56 5.18
N ASP A 271 -23.02 22.79 4.43
CA ASP A 271 -24.34 22.33 4.83
C ASP A 271 -24.32 20.81 5.01
N PHE A 272 -24.63 20.35 6.22
CA PHE A 272 -24.59 18.92 6.54
C PHE A 272 -25.54 18.11 5.65
N GLU A 273 -26.71 18.65 5.28
CA GLU A 273 -27.71 17.92 4.47
C GLU A 273 -27.23 17.59 3.04
N ASP A 274 -26.17 18.26 2.56
CA ASP A 274 -25.57 17.99 1.26
C ASP A 274 -24.96 16.58 1.16
N HIS A 275 -24.69 15.90 2.29
CA HIS A 275 -24.17 14.52 2.29
C HIS A 275 -25.05 13.54 1.50
N LEU A 276 -26.36 13.78 1.46
CA LEU A 276 -27.33 12.95 0.74
C LEU A 276 -27.23 13.08 -0.78
N ASN A 277 -26.63 14.17 -1.26
CA ASN A 277 -26.58 14.54 -2.67
C ASN A 277 -25.15 14.60 -3.22
N LEU A 278 -24.17 14.06 -2.47
CA LEU A 278 -22.78 14.06 -2.90
C LEU A 278 -22.60 13.26 -4.19
N PRO A 279 -21.93 13.81 -5.22
CA PRO A 279 -21.65 13.10 -6.45
C PRO A 279 -20.46 12.14 -6.26
N LEU A 280 -20.63 11.12 -5.41
CA LEU A 280 -19.55 10.21 -4.99
C LEU A 280 -18.91 9.50 -6.19
N ASP A 281 -19.71 9.01 -7.13
CA ASP A 281 -19.22 8.33 -8.34
C ASP A 281 -18.29 9.24 -9.18
N GLU A 282 -18.62 10.53 -9.31
CA GLU A 282 -17.78 11.50 -10.01
C GLU A 282 -16.56 11.94 -9.18
N LEU A 283 -16.69 12.04 -7.85
CA LEU A 283 -15.57 12.39 -6.96
C LEU A 283 -14.49 11.33 -6.94
N LEU A 284 -14.87 10.06 -7.09
CA LEU A 284 -13.93 8.93 -7.15
C LEU A 284 -12.98 9.03 -8.35
N CYS A 285 -13.35 9.77 -9.39
CA CYS A 285 -12.46 10.05 -10.52
C CYS A 285 -11.23 10.89 -10.16
N TYR A 286 -11.29 11.62 -9.04
CA TYR A 286 -10.19 12.41 -8.51
C TYR A 286 -9.34 11.62 -7.49
N CYS A 287 -9.68 10.36 -7.25
CA CYS A 287 -9.14 9.55 -6.17
C CYS A 287 -8.23 8.43 -6.67
N ASP A 288 -7.37 8.70 -7.66
CA ASP A 288 -6.48 7.68 -8.21
C ASP A 288 -5.37 7.32 -7.21
N THR A 289 -5.13 6.02 -7.07
CA THR A 289 -4.07 5.45 -6.24
C THR A 289 -3.21 4.44 -7.01
N GLY A 290 -3.52 4.20 -8.29
CA GLY A 290 -2.92 3.18 -9.15
C GLY A 290 -3.31 1.74 -8.81
N VAL A 291 -4.15 1.53 -7.79
CA VAL A 291 -4.70 0.22 -7.41
C VAL A 291 -6.18 0.15 -7.80
N ALA A 292 -6.59 -1.01 -8.33
CA ALA A 292 -7.99 -1.26 -8.65
C ALA A 292 -8.86 -1.18 -7.40
N TRP A 293 -10.13 -0.82 -7.56
CA TRP A 293 -11.08 -0.70 -6.46
C TRP A 293 -12.48 -1.12 -6.89
N ARG A 294 -13.32 -1.47 -5.92
CA ARG A 294 -14.71 -1.88 -6.15
C ARG A 294 -15.68 -0.84 -5.61
N ARG A 295 -16.84 -0.67 -6.26
CA ARG A 295 -17.88 0.28 -5.82
C ARG A 295 -18.31 0.09 -4.35
N HIS A 296 -18.36 -1.14 -3.85
CA HIS A 296 -18.76 -1.44 -2.47
C HIS A 296 -17.63 -1.27 -1.43
N GLU A 297 -16.41 -0.97 -1.87
CA GLU A 297 -15.23 -0.68 -1.05
C GLU A 297 -14.95 0.82 -0.96
N VAL A 298 -16.01 1.63 -1.06
CA VAL A 298 -15.96 3.07 -0.85
C VAL A 298 -16.50 3.39 0.54
N ALA A 299 -15.86 4.32 1.24
CA ALA A 299 -16.33 4.85 2.51
C ALA A 299 -16.18 6.37 2.54
N THR A 300 -17.16 7.07 3.11
CA THR A 300 -17.16 8.53 3.17
C THR A 300 -17.37 9.00 4.59
N LEU A 301 -16.44 9.83 5.09
CA LEU A 301 -16.52 10.54 6.36
C LEU A 301 -16.98 11.97 6.09
N CYS A 302 -18.26 12.22 6.31
CA CYS A 302 -18.88 13.55 6.18
C CYS A 302 -18.65 14.34 7.47
N VAL A 303 -18.15 15.56 7.33
CA VAL A 303 -17.81 16.44 8.45
C VAL A 303 -18.46 17.80 8.24
N SER A 304 -19.13 18.34 9.26
CA SER A 304 -19.71 19.69 9.21
C SER A 304 -19.47 20.43 10.51
N ALA A 305 -19.28 21.74 10.45
CA ALA A 305 -19.32 22.57 11.65
C ALA A 305 -20.76 22.67 12.20
N VAL A 306 -20.89 22.78 13.52
CA VAL A 306 -22.18 22.97 14.22
C VAL A 306 -22.17 24.30 14.97
N ARG A 307 -23.35 24.92 15.16
CA ARG A 307 -23.53 26.24 15.83
C ARG A 307 -23.05 26.34 17.29
N GLY A 308 -22.41 25.32 17.86
CA GLY A 308 -21.78 25.35 19.18
C GLY A 308 -20.25 25.30 19.16
N GLY A 309 -19.62 25.44 17.99
CA GLY A 309 -18.17 25.29 17.84
C GLY A 309 -17.69 23.84 17.83
N LEU A 310 -18.61 22.86 17.87
CA LEU A 310 -18.32 21.44 17.67
C LEU A 310 -18.34 21.09 16.18
N ALA A 311 -17.76 19.94 15.84
CA ALA A 311 -17.87 19.33 14.52
C ALA A 311 -18.78 18.10 14.60
N ARG A 312 -19.72 17.99 13.66
CA ARG A 312 -20.49 16.75 13.44
C ARG A 312 -19.71 15.88 12.48
N VAL A 313 -19.61 14.59 12.78
CA VAL A 313 -18.98 13.57 11.94
C VAL A 313 -19.98 12.46 11.71
N GLN A 314 -20.16 12.08 10.45
CA GLN A 314 -20.99 10.96 10.02
C GLN A 314 -20.19 10.09 9.06
N CYS A 315 -20.22 8.77 9.29
CA CYS A 315 -19.60 7.81 8.38
C CYS A 315 -20.69 7.16 7.53
N VAL A 316 -20.65 7.41 6.23
CA VAL A 316 -21.50 6.77 5.24
C VAL A 316 -20.80 5.51 4.74
N GLY A 317 -21.35 4.36 5.10
CA GLY A 317 -20.78 3.02 4.84
C GLY A 317 -19.98 2.46 6.03
N ALA A 318 -20.38 1.27 6.51
CA ALA A 318 -19.70 0.43 7.52
C ALA A 318 -18.94 1.18 8.65
N ALA A 319 -19.66 1.94 9.48
CA ALA A 319 -19.06 2.87 10.43
C ALA A 319 -18.39 2.22 11.66
N PRO A 320 -17.22 2.72 12.11
CA PRO A 320 -16.71 2.52 13.46
C PRO A 320 -17.27 3.56 14.47
N LEU A 321 -17.95 4.60 13.99
CA LEU A 321 -18.47 5.72 14.76
C LEU A 321 -20.00 5.67 14.87
N ALA A 322 -20.53 6.19 15.98
CA ALA A 322 -21.97 6.44 16.10
C ALA A 322 -22.42 7.50 15.09
N ASP A 323 -23.58 7.28 14.48
CA ASP A 323 -24.11 8.17 13.45
C ASP A 323 -24.32 9.60 14.01
N GLY A 324 -23.84 10.60 13.26
CA GLY A 324 -23.93 12.01 13.65
C GLY A 324 -23.15 12.42 14.91
N ALA A 325 -22.07 11.72 15.26
CA ALA A 325 -21.24 12.03 16.43
C ALA A 325 -20.77 13.50 16.47
N LEU A 326 -20.87 14.14 17.64
CA LEU A 326 -20.36 15.49 17.87
C LEU A 326 -18.99 15.44 18.56
N VAL A 327 -18.02 16.13 17.97
CA VAL A 327 -16.61 16.04 18.35
C VAL A 327 -16.04 17.45 18.54
N ALA A 328 -15.18 17.61 19.54
CA ALA A 328 -14.42 18.85 19.72
C ALA A 328 -13.45 19.05 18.53
N PRO A 329 -13.31 20.27 17.97
CA PRO A 329 -12.46 20.50 16.79
C PRO A 329 -10.99 20.09 16.99
N ALA A 330 -10.47 20.14 18.23
CA ALA A 330 -9.11 19.72 18.55
C ALA A 330 -8.89 18.20 18.40
N LEU A 331 -9.92 17.38 18.61
CA LEU A 331 -9.85 15.92 18.53
C LEU A 331 -10.28 15.39 17.14
N LEU A 332 -10.85 16.26 16.31
CA LEU A 332 -11.39 15.89 15.01
C LEU A 332 -10.34 15.23 14.09
N PRO A 333 -9.11 15.76 13.93
CA PRO A 333 -8.13 15.14 13.05
C PRO A 333 -7.72 13.73 13.51
N ASP A 334 -7.53 13.55 14.82
CA ASP A 334 -7.22 12.23 15.40
C ASP A 334 -8.34 11.22 15.18
N LEU A 335 -9.59 11.65 15.36
CA LEU A 335 -10.76 10.80 15.15
C LEU A 335 -10.89 10.40 13.67
N LEU A 336 -10.69 11.34 12.74
CA LEU A 336 -10.75 11.07 11.30
C LEU A 336 -9.64 10.11 10.85
N ARG A 337 -8.40 10.32 11.33
CA ARG A 337 -7.28 9.38 11.11
C ARG A 337 -7.65 7.97 11.55
N ARG A 338 -8.12 7.84 12.79
CA ARG A 338 -8.42 6.55 13.42
C ARG A 338 -9.60 5.86 12.72
N ALA A 339 -10.64 6.61 12.38
CA ALA A 339 -11.77 6.11 11.62
C ALA A 339 -11.36 5.59 10.23
N ALA A 340 -10.51 6.33 9.51
CA ALA A 340 -10.00 5.88 8.20
C ALA A 340 -9.20 4.56 8.32
N ILE A 341 -8.32 4.47 9.32
CA ILE A 341 -7.54 3.25 9.60
C ILE A 341 -8.46 2.07 9.94
N ASP A 342 -9.46 2.29 10.80
CA ASP A 342 -10.38 1.23 11.23
C ASP A 342 -11.29 0.76 10.09
N ILE A 343 -11.75 1.68 9.24
CA ILE A 343 -12.50 1.36 8.01
C ILE A 343 -11.67 0.46 7.10
N ASP A 344 -10.44 0.88 6.79
CA ASP A 344 -9.56 0.13 5.90
C ASP A 344 -9.20 -1.25 6.49
N ARG A 345 -8.85 -1.32 7.78
CA ARG A 345 -8.60 -2.59 8.48
C ARG A 345 -9.80 -3.53 8.44
N ARG A 346 -11.00 -3.01 8.71
CA ARG A 346 -12.23 -3.81 8.65
C ARG A 346 -12.46 -4.35 7.24
N ARG A 347 -12.25 -3.54 6.20
CA ARG A 347 -12.38 -4.00 4.79
C ARG A 347 -11.38 -5.11 4.46
N ARG A 348 -10.12 -4.96 4.86
CA ARG A 348 -9.09 -6.01 4.69
C ARG A 348 -9.46 -7.33 5.38
N LEU A 349 -10.10 -7.26 6.55
CA LEU A 349 -10.56 -8.46 7.28
C LEU A 349 -11.75 -9.15 6.59
N HIS A 350 -12.53 -8.43 5.78
CA HIS A 350 -13.68 -8.97 5.06
C HIS A 350 -13.33 -9.57 3.70
N THR A 351 -12.08 -9.43 3.23
CA THR A 351 -11.64 -9.96 1.94
C THR A 351 -10.55 -11.00 2.10
N ASP A 352 -10.73 -12.16 1.45
CA ASP A 352 -9.72 -13.22 1.41
C ASP A 352 -8.57 -12.92 0.42
N LEU A 353 -8.65 -11.80 -0.30
CA LEU A 353 -7.68 -11.36 -1.30
C LEU A 353 -6.58 -10.48 -0.70
N HIS A 354 -6.79 -9.91 0.49
CA HIS A 354 -5.78 -9.04 1.11
C HIS A 354 -4.56 -9.87 1.52
N GLN A 355 -3.36 -9.39 1.13
CA GLN A 355 -2.11 -9.98 1.55
C GLN A 355 -1.32 -8.97 2.39
N PRO A 356 -0.98 -9.30 3.66
CA PRO A 356 -0.16 -8.43 4.48
C PRO A 356 1.20 -8.13 3.82
N PRO A 357 1.82 -6.96 4.09
CA PRO A 357 3.04 -6.53 3.40
C PRO A 357 4.21 -7.53 3.52
N HIS A 358 4.37 -8.18 4.68
CA HIS A 358 5.40 -9.19 4.88
C HIS A 358 5.17 -10.46 4.04
N VAL A 359 3.91 -10.84 3.80
CA VAL A 359 3.53 -11.98 2.95
C VAL A 359 3.80 -11.64 1.48
N ARG A 360 3.37 -10.46 1.03
CA ARG A 360 3.65 -9.96 -0.33
C ARG A 360 5.15 -9.88 -0.60
N ARG A 361 5.92 -9.27 0.30
CA ARG A 361 7.38 -9.19 0.19
C ARG A 361 8.00 -10.59 0.08
N ARG A 362 7.56 -11.55 0.90
CA ARG A 362 8.03 -12.94 0.82
C ARG A 362 7.76 -13.55 -0.55
N HIS A 363 6.58 -13.33 -1.13
CA HIS A 363 6.24 -13.85 -2.45
C HIS A 363 7.06 -13.20 -3.56
N LEU A 364 7.26 -11.88 -3.51
CA LEU A 364 8.13 -11.19 -4.48
C LEU A 364 9.60 -11.67 -4.39
N ILE A 365 10.11 -11.92 -3.17
CA ILE A 365 11.45 -12.51 -2.98
C ILE A 365 11.51 -13.92 -3.57
N GLN A 366 10.47 -14.74 -3.39
CA GLN A 366 10.40 -16.07 -3.98
C GLN A 366 10.34 -16.04 -5.50
N GLU A 367 9.53 -15.13 -6.08
CA GLU A 367 9.46 -14.92 -7.53
C GLU A 367 10.81 -14.50 -8.10
N LEU A 368 11.47 -13.52 -7.47
CA LEU A 368 12.79 -13.06 -7.88
C LEU A 368 13.82 -14.18 -7.79
N ALA A 369 13.78 -14.99 -6.72
CA ALA A 369 14.66 -16.14 -6.56
C ALA A 369 14.39 -17.26 -7.57
N GLN A 370 13.18 -17.39 -8.11
CA GLN A 370 12.86 -18.37 -9.16
C GLN A 370 13.26 -17.88 -10.55
N GLN A 371 12.97 -16.61 -10.86
CA GLN A 371 13.18 -16.02 -12.18
C GLN A 371 14.67 -15.77 -12.47
N PHE A 372 15.42 -15.31 -11.48
CA PHE A 372 16.80 -14.87 -11.64
C PHE A 372 17.81 -15.83 -11.02
N ARG A 373 17.42 -17.07 -10.74
CA ARG A 373 18.31 -18.08 -10.16
C ARG A 373 19.48 -18.40 -11.10
N ARG A 374 20.69 -18.39 -10.55
CA ARG A 374 21.83 -19.07 -11.17
C ARG A 374 21.82 -20.55 -10.81
N ASN A 375 21.97 -21.41 -11.81
CA ASN A 375 22.12 -22.84 -11.64
C ASN A 375 23.57 -23.17 -11.22
N LEU A 376 23.90 -22.88 -9.96
CA LEU A 376 25.17 -23.24 -9.34
C LEU A 376 24.95 -24.39 -8.36
N SER A 377 25.91 -25.30 -8.31
CA SER A 377 26.03 -26.24 -7.19
C SER A 377 26.48 -25.51 -5.92
N GLU A 378 26.22 -26.09 -4.75
CA GLU A 378 26.67 -25.55 -3.46
C GLU A 378 28.18 -25.20 -3.43
N PRO A 379 29.12 -26.07 -3.89
CA PRO A 379 30.54 -25.71 -3.90
C PRO A 379 30.87 -24.55 -4.85
N GLU A 380 30.24 -24.48 -6.02
CA GLU A 380 30.44 -23.37 -6.97
C GLU A 380 29.89 -22.04 -6.42
N LEU A 381 28.74 -22.10 -5.72
CA LEU A 381 28.17 -20.95 -5.03
C LEU A 381 29.12 -20.45 -3.95
N LEU A 382 29.64 -21.34 -3.10
CA LEU A 382 30.58 -20.97 -2.05
C LEU A 382 31.87 -20.39 -2.63
N GLU A 383 32.39 -20.96 -3.72
CA GLU A 383 33.55 -20.42 -4.42
C GLU A 383 33.28 -19.01 -5.00
N SER A 384 32.07 -18.77 -5.52
CA SER A 384 31.70 -17.45 -6.07
C SER A 384 31.76 -16.33 -5.02
N LEU A 385 31.54 -16.64 -3.73
CA LEU A 385 31.67 -15.68 -2.63
C LEU A 385 33.11 -15.24 -2.38
N PHE A 386 34.12 -15.91 -2.95
CA PHE A 386 35.53 -15.51 -2.85
C PHE A 386 36.03 -14.79 -4.10
N ARG A 387 35.20 -14.67 -5.14
CA ARG A 387 35.50 -13.89 -6.33
C ARG A 387 34.99 -12.45 -6.14
N PRO A 388 35.65 -11.45 -6.75
CA PRO A 388 35.10 -10.10 -6.80
C PRO A 388 33.73 -10.12 -7.52
N PRO A 389 32.75 -9.32 -7.09
CA PRO A 389 31.49 -9.17 -7.80
C PRO A 389 31.77 -8.65 -9.23
N LEU A 390 31.16 -9.29 -10.22
CA LEU A 390 31.24 -8.87 -11.63
C LEU A 390 30.49 -7.58 -11.89
#